data_AF-A0AA51QSU2-F1
#
_entry.id   AF-A0AA51QSU2-F1
#
_cell.length_a   1.000
_cell.length_b   1.000
_cell.length_c   1.000
_cell.angle_alpha   90.00
_cell.angle_beta   90.00
_cell.angle_gamma   90.00
#
_symmetry.space_group_name_H-M   'P 1'
#
loop_
_entity.id
_entity.type
_entity.pdbx_description
1 polymer ?
#
loop_
_entity_poly.entity_id
_entity_poly.type
_entity_poly.pdbx_seq_one_letter_code
_entity_poly.pdbx_strand_id
1 'polypeptide(L)'
;MSVEFVGIDPDTDRDHCPTVWVDKEAGELLIQGWDPDPATQEDCVRTSPANGALPEGEAIVRIPARMVPMIREACDALERADVR
;
A
#
# COMPACT_ATOMS: atom_id res chain seq x y z
N MET A 1 -18.14 -4.17 3.42
CA MET A 1 -16.90 -3.43 3.11
C MET A 1 -17.12 -1.96 3.41
N SER A 2 -16.23 -1.37 4.20
CA SER A 2 -16.26 0.06 4.54
C SER A 2 -14.97 0.74 4.07
N VAL A 3 -14.77 0.68 2.75
CA VAL A 3 -13.59 1.27 2.10
C VAL A 3 -13.73 2.79 2.04
N GLU A 4 -12.80 3.49 2.67
CA GLU A 4 -12.73 4.95 2.72
C GLU A 4 -11.44 5.45 2.07
N PHE A 5 -11.57 6.45 1.19
CA PHE A 5 -10.44 7.13 0.59
C PHE A 5 -9.70 7.96 1.64
N VAL A 6 -8.37 7.84 1.66
CA VAL A 6 -7.52 8.63 2.55
C VAL A 6 -6.72 9.66 1.76
N GLY A 7 -6.09 9.26 0.66
CA GLY A 7 -5.28 10.20 -0.11
C GLY A 7 -4.74 9.65 -1.42
N ILE A 8 -4.41 10.56 -2.32
CA ILE A 8 -3.77 10.31 -3.61
C ILE A 8 -2.47 11.11 -3.67
N ASP A 9 -1.56 10.63 -4.52
CA ASP A 9 -0.33 11.32 -4.86
C ASP A 9 -0.59 12.79 -5.26
N PRO A 10 -0.02 13.77 -4.54
CA PRO A 10 -0.20 15.19 -4.86
C PRO A 10 0.42 15.60 -6.20
N ASP A 11 1.39 14.83 -6.71
CA ASP A 11 2.05 15.05 -7.99
C ASP A 11 1.36 14.30 -9.15
N THR A 12 0.12 13.82 -8.95
CA THR A 12 -0.57 13.01 -9.94
C THR A 12 -0.82 13.74 -11.27
N ASP A 13 -0.57 13.06 -12.38
CA ASP A 13 -0.76 13.55 -13.75
C ASP A 13 -1.87 12.81 -14.53
N ARG A 14 -2.74 12.08 -13.80
CA ARG A 14 -3.80 11.15 -14.25
C ARG A 14 -3.35 9.74 -14.63
N ASP A 15 -2.11 9.56 -15.07
CA ASP A 15 -1.56 8.23 -15.40
C ASP A 15 -0.80 7.63 -14.21
N HIS A 16 -0.29 8.48 -13.30
CA HIS A 16 0.43 8.07 -12.10
C HIS A 16 -0.30 8.53 -10.84
N CYS A 17 -1.14 7.64 -10.31
CA CYS A 17 -2.05 7.92 -9.19
C CYS A 17 -1.86 6.96 -7.99
N PRO A 18 -0.66 6.83 -7.38
CA PRO A 18 -0.55 6.12 -6.11
C PRO A 18 -1.61 6.62 -5.13
N THR A 19 -2.37 5.70 -4.54
CA THR A 19 -3.56 6.03 -3.76
C THR A 19 -3.65 5.10 -2.56
N VAL A 20 -4.16 5.61 -1.45
CA VAL A 20 -4.38 4.84 -0.22
C VAL A 20 -5.83 4.97 0.24
N TRP A 21 -6.39 3.82 0.62
CA TRP A 21 -7.69 3.68 1.27
C TRP A 21 -7.54 2.85 2.54
N VAL A 22 -8.57 2.90 3.39
CA VAL A 22 -8.72 2.04 4.56
C VAL A 22 -10.01 1.24 4.42
N ASP A 23 -9.99 -0.08 4.65
CA ASP A 23 -11.20 -0.86 4.91
C ASP A 23 -11.32 -1.11 6.41
N LYS A 24 -12.20 -0.35 7.07
CA LYS A 24 -12.38 -0.43 8.52
C LYS A 24 -13.08 -1.70 8.98
N GLU A 25 -13.80 -2.38 8.08
CA GLU A 25 -14.50 -3.61 8.42
C GLU A 25 -13.54 -4.80 8.35
N ALA A 26 -12.63 -4.80 7.37
CA ALA A 26 -11.61 -5.82 7.24
C ALA A 26 -10.39 -5.58 8.14
N GLY A 27 -10.18 -4.35 8.60
CA GLY A 27 -8.96 -3.99 9.35
C GLY A 27 -7.74 -3.89 8.44
N GLU A 28 -7.92 -3.40 7.20
CA GLU A 28 -6.90 -3.45 6.15
C GLU A 28 -6.58 -2.06 5.56
N LEU A 29 -5.33 -1.89 5.16
CA LEU A 29 -4.92 -0.81 4.25
C LEU A 29 -4.95 -1.32 2.82
N LEU A 30 -5.55 -0.54 1.93
CA LEU A 30 -5.51 -0.80 0.49
C LEU A 30 -4.62 0.26 -0.16
N ILE A 31 -3.63 -0.16 -0.92
CA ILE A 31 -2.64 0.74 -1.51
C ILE A 31 -2.45 0.42 -2.99
N GLN A 32 -2.69 1.42 -3.84
CA GLN A 32 -2.32 1.41 -5.24
C GLN A 32 -0.93 2.04 -5.41
N GLY A 33 -0.07 1.37 -6.17
CA GLY A 33 1.28 1.85 -6.52
C GLY A 33 1.68 1.44 -7.93
N TRP A 34 2.99 1.52 -8.20
CA TRP A 34 3.57 1.05 -9.47
C TRP A 34 4.20 -0.33 -9.30
N ASP A 35 4.24 -1.11 -10.37
CA ASP A 35 4.99 -2.35 -10.36
C ASP A 35 6.50 -2.06 -10.20
N PRO A 36 7.22 -2.87 -9.41
CA PRO A 36 8.68 -2.84 -9.40
C PRO A 36 9.25 -3.30 -10.74
N ASP A 37 10.46 -2.83 -11.05
CA ASP A 37 11.23 -3.51 -12.09
C ASP A 37 11.67 -4.90 -11.60
N PRO A 38 12.05 -5.82 -12.51
CA PRO A 38 12.39 -7.18 -12.13
C PRO A 38 13.51 -7.30 -11.09
N ALA A 39 14.51 -6.41 -11.15
CA ALA A 39 15.63 -6.42 -10.21
C ALA A 39 15.19 -6.02 -8.80
N THR A 40 14.37 -4.98 -8.68
CA THR A 40 13.77 -4.54 -7.42
C THR A 40 12.88 -5.64 -6.82
N GLN A 41 12.07 -6.31 -7.66
CA GLN A 41 11.23 -7.41 -7.21
C GLN A 41 12.05 -8.59 -6.69
N GLU A 42 13.11 -8.98 -7.41
CA GLU A 42 14.03 -10.04 -6.99
C GLU A 42 14.72 -9.70 -5.66
N ASP A 43 15.14 -8.45 -5.48
CA ASP A 43 15.74 -7.97 -4.23
C ASP A 43 14.77 -8.07 -3.05
N CYS A 44 13.50 -7.68 -3.23
CA CYS A 44 12.46 -7.84 -2.22
C CYS A 44 12.21 -9.32 -1.87
N VAL A 45 12.11 -10.18 -2.89
CA VAL A 45 11.94 -11.63 -2.69
C VAL A 45 13.12 -12.23 -1.93
N ARG A 46 14.36 -11.87 -2.31
CA ARG A 46 15.59 -12.37 -1.69
C ARG A 46 15.74 -11.94 -0.23
N THR A 47 15.29 -10.73 0.11
CA THR A 47 15.41 -10.17 1.46
C THR A 47 14.24 -10.54 2.37
N SER A 48 13.16 -11.08 1.82
CA SER A 48 12.01 -11.57 2.58
C SER A 48 12.37 -12.81 3.42
N PRO A 49 11.89 -12.92 4.67
CA PRO A 49 12.08 -14.12 5.49
C PRO A 49 11.24 -15.32 5.01
N ALA A 50 10.32 -15.12 4.05
CA ALA A 50 9.39 -16.16 3.59
C ALA A 50 10.06 -17.33 2.83
N ASN A 51 11.35 -17.21 2.46
CA ASN A 51 12.13 -18.25 1.79
C ASN A 51 11.41 -18.88 0.56
N GLY A 52 11.19 -18.09 -0.49
CA GLY A 52 10.53 -18.57 -1.70
C GLY A 52 10.14 -17.45 -2.65
N ALA A 53 9.54 -17.80 -3.78
CA ALA A 53 8.97 -16.83 -4.71
C ALA A 53 7.74 -16.13 -4.10
N LEU A 54 7.36 -14.98 -4.67
CA LEU A 54 6.14 -14.27 -4.32
C LEU A 54 4.92 -15.17 -4.58
N PRO A 55 4.08 -15.48 -3.57
CA PRO A 55 2.89 -16.31 -3.73
C PRO A 55 1.84 -15.72 -4.68
N GLU A 56 0.98 -16.58 -5.21
CA GLU A 56 -0.17 -16.14 -6.00
C GLU A 56 -1.11 -15.31 -5.12
N GLY A 57 -1.54 -14.15 -5.65
CA GLY A 57 -2.40 -13.21 -4.93
C GLY A 57 -1.65 -12.18 -4.07
N GLU A 58 -0.34 -12.31 -3.90
CA GLU A 58 0.51 -11.29 -3.27
C GLU A 58 1.14 -10.38 -4.33
N ALA A 59 1.35 -9.10 -3.96
CA ALA A 59 1.95 -8.11 -4.84
C ALA A 59 2.96 -7.25 -4.07
N ILE A 60 4.06 -6.92 -4.73
CA ILE A 60 5.00 -5.89 -4.28
C ILE A 60 4.67 -4.64 -5.10
N VAL A 61 4.39 -3.51 -4.45
CA VAL A 61 4.11 -2.24 -5.11
C VAL A 61 5.10 -1.17 -4.66
N ARG A 62 5.54 -0.35 -5.61
CA ARG A 62 6.36 0.84 -5.36
C ARG A 62 5.45 2.00 -5.03
N ILE A 63 5.77 2.69 -3.94
CA ILE A 63 5.05 3.87 -3.47
C ILE A 63 6.05 5.03 -3.30
N PRO A 64 5.79 6.22 -3.85
CA PRO A 64 6.71 7.35 -3.71
C PRO A 64 6.68 7.89 -2.28
N ALA A 65 7.83 8.38 -1.79
CA ALA A 65 7.99 8.85 -0.41
C ALA A 65 7.01 9.97 -0.01
N ARG A 66 6.53 10.76 -0.97
CA ARG A 66 5.52 11.81 -0.73
C ARG A 66 4.14 11.29 -0.29
N MET A 67 3.86 9.99 -0.47
CA MET A 67 2.64 9.34 0.03
C MET A 67 2.71 8.99 1.53
N VAL A 68 3.90 9.05 2.14
CA VAL A 68 4.09 8.67 3.55
C VAL A 68 3.12 9.38 4.52
N PRO A 69 2.85 10.69 4.40
CA PRO A 69 1.87 11.36 5.26
C PRO A 69 0.47 10.74 5.16
N MET A 70 -0.02 10.46 3.95
CA MET A 70 -1.34 9.87 3.73
C MET A 70 -1.41 8.43 4.24
N ILE A 71 -0.33 7.66 4.10
CA ILE A 71 -0.26 6.29 4.63
C ILE A 71 -0.30 6.31 6.16
N ARG A 72 0.40 7.24 6.82
CA ARG A 72 0.33 7.40 8.28
C ARG A 72 -1.09 7.74 8.74
N GLU A 73 -1.77 8.64 8.04
CA GLU A 73 -3.16 8.98 8.35
C GLU A 73 -4.08 7.75 8.20
N ALA A 74 -3.84 6.92 7.19
CA ALA A 74 -4.58 5.68 6.99
C ALA A 74 -4.34 4.68 8.13
N CYS A 75 -3.09 4.52 8.57
CA CYS A 75 -2.75 3.72 9.75
C CYS A 75 -3.49 4.23 11.00
N ASP A 76 -3.41 5.54 11.26
CA ASP A 76 -4.07 6.13 12.43
C ASP A 76 -5.60 5.95 12.37
N ALA A 77 -6.20 6.00 11.18
CA ALA A 77 -7.63 5.76 10.99
C ALA A 77 -8.03 4.32 11.27
N LEU A 78 -7.19 3.37 10.90
CA LEU A 78 -7.38 1.94 11.13
C LEU A 78 -7.26 1.61 12.62
N GLU A 79 -6.19 2.06 13.27
CA GLU A 79 -5.96 1.82 14.70
C GLU A 79 -7.06 2.42 15.58
N ARG A 80 -7.63 3.58 15.21
CA ARG A 80 -8.77 4.17 15.93
C ARG A 80 -10.06 3.37 15.79
N ALA A 81 -10.23 2.61 14.69
CA ALA A 81 -11.42 1.80 14.48
C ALA A 81 -11.47 0.60 15.45
N ASP A 82 -10.30 0.02 15.76
CA ASP A 82 -10.17 -1.12 16.68
C ASP A 82 -10.38 -0.76 18.17
N VAL A 83 -10.39 0.52 18.53
CA VAL A 83 -10.56 1.00 19.92
C VAL A 83 -12.04 1.26 20.28
N ARG A 84 -12.99 0.95 19.39
CA ARG A 84 -14.44 1.13 19.62
C ARG A 84 -15.17 -0.18 19.88
#